data_AF-A0A7J3X032-F1
#
_entry.id   AF-A0A7J3X032-F1
#
_cell.length_a   1.000
_cell.length_b   1.000
_cell.length_c   1.000
_cell.angle_alpha   90.00
_cell.angle_beta   90.00
_cell.angle_gamma   90.00
#
_symmetry.space_group_name_H-M   'P 1'
#
loop_
_entity.id
_entity.type
_entity.pdbx_description
1 polymer ?
#
loop_
_entity_poly.entity_id
_entity_poly.type
_entity_poly.pdbx_seq_one_letter_code
_entity_poly.pdbx_strand_id
1 'polypeptide(L)'
;MRVKFLKLSSISLITSLCIALVLLFMILFLTPTVRCGAGEEQSIILLREVYSKLAEAEASGADISNASQLLNKALTLLKSIDVNPEDRELLLQEAIKIINDVDSMIPTLVDEGQKNIFMRNVYMVLSVSSIASSILLAYLLTPRIFWSLWLKARRNWLVKVSGKGGRGSIDRRRG
;
A
#
# COMPACT_ATOMS: atom_id res chain seq x y z
N MET A 1 65.33 49.02 5.32
CA MET A 1 64.31 48.75 4.28
C MET A 1 63.22 47.73 4.67
N ARG A 2 63.05 47.32 5.94
CA ARG A 2 62.06 46.28 6.34
C ARG A 2 60.67 46.82 6.72
N VAL A 3 60.56 48.08 7.13
CA VAL A 3 59.31 48.66 7.69
C VAL A 3 58.24 48.94 6.63
N LYS A 4 58.64 49.24 5.39
CA LYS A 4 57.71 49.52 4.27
C LYS A 4 57.00 48.24 3.78
N PHE A 5 57.66 47.08 3.86
CA PHE A 5 57.11 45.80 3.44
C PHE A 5 56.03 45.28 4.40
N LEU A 6 56.19 45.48 5.72
CA LEU A 6 55.16 45.14 6.71
C LEU A 6 53.90 46.00 6.56
N LYS A 7 54.04 47.31 6.31
CA LYS A 7 52.89 48.20 6.10
C LYS A 7 52.08 47.83 4.85
N LEU A 8 52.74 47.46 3.75
CA LEU A 8 52.04 47.05 2.52
C LEU A 8 51.22 45.77 2.73
N SER A 9 51.78 44.79 3.46
CA SER A 9 51.10 43.53 3.78
C SER A 9 49.92 43.73 4.73
N SER A 10 50.03 44.61 5.73
CA SER A 10 48.89 44.92 6.61
C SER A 10 47.76 45.64 5.88
N ILE A 11 48.07 46.54 4.94
CA ILE A 11 47.05 47.27 4.18
C ILE A 11 46.30 46.33 3.24
N SER A 12 46.98 45.39 2.57
CA SER A 12 46.33 44.39 1.72
C SER A 12 45.47 43.39 2.50
N LEU A 13 45.85 43.09 3.75
CA LEU A 13 45.05 42.22 4.63
C LEU A 13 43.77 42.92 5.10
N ILE A 14 43.85 44.21 5.45
CA ILE A 14 42.69 45.01 5.88
C ILE A 14 41.71 45.22 4.72
N THR A 15 42.20 45.51 3.51
CA THR A 15 41.32 45.68 2.35
C THR A 15 40.64 44.37 1.95
N SER A 16 41.35 43.24 2.01
CA SER A 16 40.75 41.91 1.78
C SER A 16 39.70 41.56 2.83
N LEU A 17 39.93 41.88 4.11
CA LEU A 17 38.96 41.68 5.18
C LEU A 17 37.69 42.53 4.97
N CYS A 18 37.86 43.81 4.60
CA CYS A 18 36.73 44.70 4.32
C CYS A 18 35.91 44.21 3.12
N ILE A 19 36.57 43.77 2.04
CA ILE A 19 35.88 43.21 0.87
C ILE A 19 35.11 41.94 1.24
N ALA A 20 35.71 41.05 2.03
CA ALA A 20 35.04 39.83 2.51
C ALA A 20 33.83 40.15 3.38
N LEU A 21 33.91 41.17 4.23
CA LEU A 21 32.84 41.59 5.13
C LEU A 21 31.69 42.25 4.37
N VAL A 22 32.00 43.07 3.34
CA VAL A 22 30.98 43.64 2.43
C VAL A 22 30.32 42.56 1.58
N LEU A 23 31.07 41.57 1.09
CA LEU A 23 30.52 40.40 0.39
C LEU A 23 29.58 39.60 1.30
N LEU A 24 29.98 39.36 2.55
CA LEU A 24 29.14 38.67 3.53
C LEU A 24 27.86 39.45 3.83
N PHE A 25 27.94 40.77 3.94
CA PHE A 25 26.77 41.64 4.12
C PHE A 25 25.83 41.59 2.91
N MET A 26 26.36 41.64 1.69
CA MET A 26 25.57 41.52 0.46
C MET A 26 24.91 40.15 0.34
N ILE A 27 25.58 39.06 0.72
CA ILE A 27 24.99 37.72 0.75
C ILE A 27 23.84 37.64 1.76
N LEU A 28 23.98 38.29 2.92
CA LEU A 28 22.93 38.39 3.94
C LEU A 28 21.71 39.22 3.48
N PHE A 29 21.91 40.24 2.64
CA PHE A 29 20.81 41.03 2.06
C PHE A 29 20.20 40.41 0.80
N LEU A 30 20.92 39.51 0.13
CA LEU A 30 20.41 38.75 -1.02
C LEU A 30 19.58 37.53 -0.63
N THR A 31 19.56 37.13 0.65
CA THR A 31 18.57 36.13 1.08
C THR A 31 17.21 36.80 0.95
N PRO A 32 16.32 36.30 0.08
CA PRO A 32 14.98 36.86 -0.03
C PRO A 32 14.37 36.78 1.37
N THR A 33 13.99 37.93 1.92
CA THR A 33 13.15 37.96 3.12
C THR A 33 11.81 37.40 2.70
N VAL A 34 11.67 36.07 2.75
CA VAL A 34 10.40 35.39 2.58
C VAL A 34 9.56 35.84 3.77
N ARG A 35 8.69 36.83 3.56
CA ARG A 35 7.70 37.22 4.56
C ARG A 35 6.64 36.13 4.61
N CYS A 36 6.96 34.99 5.20
CA CYS A 36 5.96 34.00 5.57
C CYS A 36 5.12 34.62 6.70
N GLY A 37 3.84 34.87 6.43
CA GLY A 37 2.93 35.30 7.49
C GLY A 37 2.75 34.14 8.49
N ALA A 38 2.82 34.40 9.78
CA ALA A 38 2.81 33.39 10.85
C ALA A 38 1.68 32.33 10.75
N GLY A 39 0.53 32.68 10.17
CA GLY A 39 -0.58 31.73 9.94
C GLY A 39 -0.30 30.66 8.88
N GLU A 40 0.64 30.90 7.97
CA GLU A 40 0.96 30.01 6.86
C GLU A 40 1.99 28.94 7.25
N GLU A 41 2.96 29.28 8.10
CA GLU A 41 3.84 28.27 8.69
C GLU A 41 3.06 27.27 9.53
N GLN A 42 2.08 27.75 10.30
CA GLN A 42 1.23 26.91 11.13
C GLN A 42 0.43 25.90 10.29
N SER A 43 -0.17 26.34 9.18
CA SER A 43 -0.95 25.47 8.30
C SER A 43 -0.08 24.46 7.55
N ILE A 44 1.15 24.82 7.17
CA ILE A 44 2.12 23.88 6.58
C ILE A 44 2.55 22.82 7.59
N ILE A 45 2.76 23.18 8.86
CA ILE A 45 3.08 22.23 9.92
C ILE A 45 1.92 21.25 10.14
N LEU A 46 0.70 21.76 10.26
CA LEU A 46 -0.51 20.93 10.40
C LEU A 46 -0.70 20.00 9.20
N LEU A 47 -0.52 20.51 7.98
CA LEU A 47 -0.61 19.71 6.76
C LEU A 47 0.40 18.55 6.79
N ARG A 48 1.65 18.82 7.17
CA ARG A 48 2.70 17.79 7.30
C ARG A 48 2.34 16.73 8.34
N GLU A 49 1.81 17.14 9.49
CA GLU A 49 1.37 16.23 10.54
C GLU A 49 0.28 15.29 10.02
N VAL A 50 -0.77 15.85 9.40
CA VAL A 50 -1.88 15.05 8.84
C VAL A 50 -1.39 14.12 7.73
N TYR A 51 -0.47 14.57 6.87
CA TYR A 51 0.18 13.69 5.88
C TYR A 51 0.90 12.51 6.52
N SER A 52 1.63 12.74 7.63
CA SER A 52 2.35 11.68 8.32
C SER A 52 1.40 10.65 8.96
N LYS A 53 0.32 11.11 9.61
CA LYS A 53 -0.72 10.22 10.14
C LYS A 53 -1.43 9.43 9.04
N LEU A 54 -1.68 10.05 7.89
CA LEU A 54 -2.30 9.37 6.75
C LEU A 54 -1.38 8.30 6.16
N ALA A 55 -0.07 8.56 6.08
CA ALA A 55 0.92 7.58 5.64
C ALA A 55 1.02 6.39 6.62
N GLU A 56 0.92 6.65 7.93
CA GLU A 56 0.85 5.58 8.94
C GLU A 56 -0.45 4.76 8.82
N ALA A 57 -1.57 5.42 8.52
CA ALA A 57 -2.84 4.75 8.24
C ALA A 57 -2.75 3.84 7.00
N GLU A 58 -2.12 4.29 5.92
CA GLU A 58 -1.86 3.46 4.74
C GLU A 58 -0.99 2.24 5.07
N ALA A 59 0.04 2.40 5.89
CA ALA A 59 0.87 1.29 6.35
C ALA A 59 0.06 0.26 7.17
N SER A 60 -0.98 0.72 7.86
CA SER A 60 -1.96 -0.13 8.54
C SER A 60 -3.03 -0.74 7.61
N GLY A 61 -2.94 -0.49 6.30
CA GLY A 61 -3.81 -1.03 5.24
C GLY A 61 -5.13 -0.30 5.01
N ALA A 62 -5.23 0.94 5.47
CA ALA A 62 -6.35 1.82 5.16
C ALA A 62 -6.33 2.26 3.69
N ASP A 63 -7.51 2.42 3.08
CA ASP A 63 -7.62 3.07 1.76
C ASP A 63 -7.59 4.59 1.93
N ILE A 64 -6.48 5.20 1.53
CA ILE A 64 -6.25 6.64 1.66
C ILE A 64 -6.57 7.44 0.39
N SER A 65 -7.15 6.81 -0.64
CA SER A 65 -7.30 7.42 -1.98
C SER A 65 -8.10 8.72 -1.95
N ASN A 66 -9.21 8.76 -1.21
CA ASN A 66 -10.05 9.96 -1.11
C ASN A 66 -9.41 11.04 -0.21
N ALA A 67 -8.89 10.63 0.95
CA ALA A 67 -8.23 11.53 1.91
C ALA A 67 -6.99 12.21 1.31
N SER A 68 -6.17 11.48 0.54
CA SER A 68 -4.97 12.02 -0.12
C SER A 68 -5.32 13.03 -1.22
N GLN A 69 -6.43 12.84 -1.94
CA GLN A 69 -6.93 13.82 -2.92
C GLN A 69 -7.40 15.11 -2.25
N LEU A 70 -8.11 15.01 -1.12
CA LEU A 70 -8.51 16.18 -0.33
C LEU A 70 -7.30 16.94 0.20
N LEU A 71 -6.32 16.23 0.75
CA LEU A 71 -5.11 16.84 1.29
C LEU A 71 -4.26 17.51 0.18
N ASN A 72 -4.25 16.93 -1.02
CA ASN A 72 -3.61 17.54 -2.18
C ASN A 72 -4.34 18.82 -2.66
N LYS A 73 -5.67 18.88 -2.53
CA LYS A 73 -6.43 20.12 -2.76
C LYS A 73 -6.03 21.19 -1.76
N ALA A 74 -5.91 20.86 -0.47
CA ALA A 74 -5.44 21.79 0.55
C ALA A 74 -4.04 22.34 0.23
N LEU A 75 -3.11 21.48 -0.18
CA LEU A 75 -1.77 21.90 -0.63
C LEU A 75 -1.82 22.86 -1.84
N THR A 76 -2.73 22.59 -2.78
CA THR A 76 -2.91 23.45 -3.97
C THR A 76 -3.46 24.82 -3.59
N LEU A 77 -4.41 24.88 -2.65
CA LEU A 77 -4.93 26.14 -2.11
C LEU A 77 -3.83 26.94 -1.41
N LEU A 78 -3.02 26.30 -0.58
CA LEU A 78 -1.85 26.92 0.05
C LEU A 78 -0.88 27.49 -0.99
N LYS A 79 -0.57 26.74 -2.05
CA LYS A 79 0.30 27.21 -3.13
C LYS A 79 -0.30 28.38 -3.93
N SER A 80 -1.62 28.47 -4.02
CA SER A 80 -2.29 29.55 -4.75
C SER A 80 -2.23 30.90 -4.03
N ILE A 81 -2.00 30.90 -2.72
CA ILE A 81 -1.80 32.12 -1.91
C ILE A 81 -0.57 32.91 -2.37
N ASP A 82 0.51 32.21 -2.73
CA ASP A 82 1.74 32.83 -3.27
C ASP A 82 1.50 33.54 -4.61
N VAL A 83 0.47 33.12 -5.36
CA VAL A 83 0.17 33.63 -6.71
C VAL A 83 -0.88 34.75 -6.68
N ASN A 84 -1.89 34.66 -5.82
CA ASN A 84 -2.97 35.65 -5.69
C ASN A 84 -3.19 36.03 -4.20
N PRO A 85 -2.61 37.15 -3.73
CA PRO A 85 -2.68 37.53 -2.32
C PRO A 85 -4.02 38.15 -1.89
N GLU A 86 -4.91 38.50 -2.82
CA GLU A 86 -6.19 39.18 -2.49
C GLU A 86 -7.16 38.29 -1.70
N ASP A 87 -7.15 36.98 -1.94
CA ASP A 87 -8.03 36.00 -1.28
C ASP A 87 -7.31 35.18 -0.20
N ARG A 88 -6.14 35.64 0.26
CA ARG A 88 -5.23 34.90 1.14
C ARG A 88 -5.92 34.29 2.36
N GLU A 89 -6.72 35.07 3.08
CA GLU A 89 -7.37 34.62 4.31
C GLU A 89 -8.43 33.54 4.05
N LEU A 90 -9.21 33.68 2.97
CA LEU A 90 -10.24 32.73 2.59
C LEU A 90 -9.63 31.39 2.16
N LEU A 91 -8.58 31.43 1.33
CA LEU A 91 -7.85 30.25 0.87
C LEU A 91 -7.18 29.51 2.04
N LEU A 92 -6.64 30.25 3.01
CA LEU A 92 -5.99 29.69 4.18
C LEU A 92 -7.00 29.02 5.12
N GLN A 93 -8.17 29.66 5.35
CA GLN A 93 -9.26 29.05 6.11
C GLN A 93 -9.81 27.79 5.44
N GLU A 94 -9.98 27.81 4.11
CA GLU A 94 -10.45 26.64 3.36
C GLU A 94 -9.45 25.48 3.43
N ALA A 95 -8.15 25.78 3.28
CA ALA A 95 -7.10 24.78 3.43
C ALA A 95 -7.08 24.15 4.84
N ILE A 96 -7.16 24.97 5.90
CA ILE A 96 -7.23 24.49 7.28
C ILE A 96 -8.46 23.61 7.50
N LYS A 97 -9.61 24.02 6.98
CA LYS A 97 -10.84 23.23 7.09
C LYS A 97 -10.66 21.84 6.47
N ILE A 98 -10.12 21.77 5.25
CA ILE A 98 -9.87 20.49 4.58
C ILE A 98 -8.87 19.63 5.37
N ILE A 99 -7.81 20.23 5.93
CA ILE A 99 -6.82 19.52 6.75
C ILE A 99 -7.50 18.88 7.97
N ASN A 100 -8.35 19.64 8.67
CA ASN A 100 -9.08 19.15 9.84
C ASN A 100 -10.11 18.08 9.48
N ASP A 101 -10.81 18.24 8.36
CA ASP A 101 -11.75 17.25 7.86
C ASP A 101 -11.02 15.92 7.60
N VAL A 102 -9.84 15.96 6.96
CA VAL A 102 -9.02 14.77 6.72
C VAL A 102 -8.51 14.17 8.04
N ASP A 103 -8.00 14.96 8.99
CA ASP A 103 -7.53 14.46 10.29
C ASP A 103 -8.65 13.71 11.05
N SER A 104 -9.90 14.19 10.94
CA SER A 104 -11.06 13.52 11.53
C SER A 104 -11.45 12.20 10.84
N MET A 105 -11.14 12.05 9.55
CA MET A 105 -11.41 10.82 8.78
C MET A 105 -10.38 9.72 9.05
N ILE A 106 -9.13 10.07 9.37
CA ILE A 106 -8.04 9.12 9.61
C ILE A 106 -8.42 7.95 10.54
N PRO A 107 -8.98 8.17 11.75
CA PRO A 107 -9.32 7.05 12.64
C PRO A 107 -10.32 6.08 12.01
N THR A 108 -11.32 6.59 11.29
CA THR A 108 -12.30 5.73 10.60
C THR A 108 -11.68 4.93 9.47
N LEU A 109 -10.75 5.53 8.71
CA LEU A 109 -10.02 4.85 7.64
C LEU A 109 -9.13 3.73 8.18
N VAL A 110 -8.48 3.94 9.33
CA VAL A 110 -7.68 2.92 10.01
C VAL A 110 -8.56 1.73 10.44
N ASP A 111 -9.71 2.00 11.05
CA ASP A 111 -10.64 0.94 11.49
C ASP A 111 -11.17 0.11 10.31
N GLU A 112 -11.50 0.77 9.19
CA GLU A 112 -11.91 0.10 7.96
C GLU A 112 -10.77 -0.71 7.33
N GLY A 113 -9.55 -0.16 7.30
CA GLY A 113 -8.35 -0.83 6.83
C GLY A 113 -8.05 -2.11 7.61
N GLN A 114 -8.09 -2.06 8.94
CA GLN A 114 -7.87 -3.22 9.80
C GLN A 114 -8.92 -4.30 9.57
N LYS A 115 -10.20 -3.94 9.45
CA LYS A 115 -11.28 -4.90 9.12
C LYS A 115 -11.05 -5.55 7.76
N ASN A 116 -10.62 -4.79 6.77
CA ASN A 116 -10.37 -5.31 5.42
C ASN A 116 -9.18 -6.29 5.41
N ILE A 117 -8.08 -5.96 6.09
CA ILE A 117 -6.93 -6.88 6.26
C ILE A 117 -7.37 -8.16 6.98
N PHE A 118 -8.12 -8.03 8.07
CA PHE A 118 -8.62 -9.17 8.81
C PHE A 118 -9.45 -10.10 7.92
N MET A 119 -10.42 -9.55 7.19
CA MET A 119 -11.24 -10.32 6.25
C MET A 119 -10.39 -10.98 5.17
N ARG A 120 -9.43 -10.27 4.58
CA ARG A 120 -8.52 -10.83 3.58
C ARG A 120 -7.71 -12.00 4.12
N ASN A 121 -7.21 -11.89 5.35
CA ASN A 121 -6.46 -12.96 5.99
C ASN A 121 -7.35 -14.19 6.26
N VAL A 122 -8.58 -13.98 6.73
CA VAL A 122 -9.56 -15.06 6.93
C VAL A 122 -9.84 -15.78 5.61
N TYR A 123 -10.09 -15.06 4.51
CA TYR A 123 -10.30 -15.65 3.19
C TYR A 123 -9.06 -16.41 2.68
N MET A 124 -7.85 -15.88 2.89
CA MET A 124 -6.62 -16.59 2.58
C MET A 124 -6.52 -17.92 3.33
N VAL A 125 -6.71 -17.92 4.66
CA VAL A 125 -6.62 -19.14 5.47
C VAL A 125 -7.69 -20.16 5.05
N LEU A 126 -8.91 -19.70 4.82
CA LEU A 126 -10.01 -20.55 4.39
C LEU A 126 -9.74 -21.19 3.02
N SER A 127 -9.25 -20.41 2.06
CA SER A 127 -8.93 -20.93 0.72
C SER A 127 -7.82 -21.97 0.76
N VAL A 128 -6.73 -21.72 1.51
CA VAL A 128 -5.63 -22.66 1.69
C VAL A 128 -6.11 -23.95 2.36
N SER A 129 -6.90 -23.83 3.43
CA SER A 129 -7.48 -24.98 4.12
C SER A 129 -8.44 -25.79 3.24
N SER A 130 -9.24 -25.12 2.41
CA SER A 130 -10.18 -25.76 1.49
C SER A 130 -9.46 -26.58 0.42
N ILE A 131 -8.38 -26.03 -0.15
CA ILE A 131 -7.54 -26.75 -1.12
C ILE A 131 -6.90 -27.97 -0.47
N ALA A 132 -6.29 -27.80 0.71
CA ALA A 132 -5.66 -28.89 1.44
C ALA A 132 -6.66 -30.01 1.78
N SER A 133 -7.86 -29.65 2.26
CA SER A 133 -8.95 -30.58 2.54
C SER A 133 -9.41 -31.31 1.28
N SER A 134 -9.55 -30.60 0.16
CA SER A 134 -9.95 -31.19 -1.12
C SER A 134 -8.93 -32.21 -1.63
N ILE A 135 -7.63 -31.94 -1.48
CA ILE A 135 -6.56 -32.88 -1.82
C ILE A 135 -6.63 -34.13 -0.94
N LEU A 136 -6.83 -33.95 0.37
CA LEU A 136 -6.95 -35.06 1.32
C LEU A 136 -8.17 -35.94 1.02
N LEU A 137 -9.32 -35.31 0.78
CA LEU A 137 -10.56 -35.98 0.39
C LEU A 137 -10.38 -36.72 -0.93
N ALA A 138 -9.78 -36.08 -1.94
CA ALA A 138 -9.48 -36.71 -3.21
C ALA A 138 -8.60 -37.95 -2.99
N TYR A 139 -7.52 -37.85 -2.20
CA TYR A 139 -6.64 -38.99 -1.94
C TYR A 139 -7.36 -40.18 -1.28
N LEU A 140 -8.25 -39.90 -0.32
CA LEU A 140 -8.98 -40.95 0.41
C LEU A 140 -10.16 -41.53 -0.39
N LEU A 141 -10.91 -40.70 -1.11
CA LEU A 141 -12.12 -41.15 -1.84
C LEU A 141 -11.81 -41.70 -3.23
N THR A 142 -10.76 -41.22 -3.89
CA THR A 142 -10.39 -41.68 -5.25
C THR A 142 -10.25 -43.19 -5.36
N PRO A 143 -9.55 -43.93 -4.48
CA PRO A 143 -9.46 -45.39 -4.61
C PRO A 143 -10.83 -46.07 -4.50
N ARG A 144 -11.69 -45.64 -3.57
CA ARG A 144 -13.05 -46.22 -3.42
C ARG A 144 -13.92 -45.96 -4.65
N ILE A 145 -13.93 -44.72 -5.13
CA ILE A 145 -14.71 -44.31 -6.30
C ILE A 145 -14.18 -45.04 -7.54
N PHE A 146 -12.86 -45.07 -7.74
CA PHE A 146 -12.20 -45.79 -8.83
C PHE A 146 -12.56 -47.27 -8.84
N TRP A 147 -12.45 -47.96 -7.71
CA TRP A 147 -12.82 -49.38 -7.62
C TRP A 147 -14.30 -49.61 -7.90
N SER A 148 -15.18 -48.76 -7.38
CA SER A 148 -16.63 -48.88 -7.65
C SER A 148 -16.98 -48.66 -9.12
N LEU A 149 -16.36 -47.66 -9.79
CA LEU A 149 -16.56 -47.42 -11.21
C LEU A 149 -15.94 -48.52 -12.06
N TRP A 150 -14.74 -48.98 -11.71
CA TRP A 150 -14.04 -50.06 -12.40
C TRP A 150 -14.84 -51.36 -12.36
N LEU A 151 -15.34 -51.74 -11.18
CA LEU A 151 -16.22 -52.92 -11.02
C LEU A 151 -17.54 -52.74 -11.77
N LYS A 152 -18.15 -51.55 -11.74
CA LYS A 152 -19.40 -51.27 -12.46
C LYS A 152 -19.21 -51.37 -13.98
N ALA A 153 -18.08 -50.90 -14.51
CA ALA A 153 -17.73 -51.01 -15.93
C ALA A 153 -17.44 -52.47 -16.35
N ARG A 154 -16.72 -53.24 -15.52
CA ARG A 154 -16.42 -54.66 -15.77
C ARG A 154 -17.56 -55.63 -15.43
N ARG A 155 -18.64 -55.17 -14.80
CA ARG A 155 -19.78 -56.02 -14.37
C ARG A 155 -20.42 -56.80 -15.53
N ASN A 156 -20.40 -56.24 -16.74
CA ASN A 156 -21.00 -56.85 -17.93
C ASN A 156 -20.03 -57.75 -18.72
N TRP A 157 -18.77 -57.89 -18.29
CA TRP A 157 -17.75 -58.72 -18.95
C TRP A 157 -17.58 -60.12 -18.33
N LEU A 158 -18.37 -60.47 -17.31
CA LEU A 158 -18.44 -61.84 -16.80
C LEU A 158 -19.18 -62.72 -17.83
N VAL A 159 -18.39 -63.35 -18.70
CA VAL A 159 -18.83 -64.37 -19.63
C VAL A 159 -19.52 -65.49 -18.84
N LYS A 160 -20.79 -65.74 -19.18
CA LYS A 160 -21.55 -66.89 -18.71
C LYS A 160 -20.85 -68.16 -19.20
N VAL A 161 -20.01 -68.78 -18.37
CA VAL A 161 -19.41 -70.08 -18.66
C VAL A 161 -20.50 -71.14 -18.53
N SER A 162 -21.30 -71.32 -19.58
CA SER A 162 -22.16 -72.48 -19.72
C SER A 162 -21.31 -73.66 -20.17
N GLY A 163 -20.65 -74.30 -19.21
CA GLY A 163 -19.81 -75.46 -19.41
C GLY A 163 -20.25 -76.66 -18.57
N LYS A 164 -21.20 -77.45 -19.12
CA LYS A 164 -21.35 -78.90 -18.91
C LYS A 164 -22.25 -79.37 -20.06
N GLY A 165 -21.72 -80.00 -21.11
CA GLY A 165 -20.86 -81.18 -21.05
C GLY A 165 -21.79 -82.38 -20.93
N GLY A 166 -22.06 -83.02 -22.06
CA GLY A 166 -23.07 -84.05 -22.23
C GLY A 166 -22.91 -85.25 -21.31
N ARG A 167 -24.05 -85.89 -21.02
CA ARG A 167 -24.12 -87.26 -20.54
C ARG A 167 -25.26 -87.92 -21.29
N GLY A 168 -24.89 -88.70 -22.31
CA GLY A 168 -25.85 -89.55 -23.01
C GLY A 168 -26.48 -90.55 -22.04
N SER A 169 -27.79 -90.74 -22.16
CA SER A 169 -28.45 -91.96 -21.71
C SER A 169 -29.06 -92.63 -22.94
N ILE A 170 -28.37 -93.67 -23.39
CA ILE A 170 -28.91 -94.71 -24.26
C ILE A 170 -30.08 -95.34 -23.50
N ASP A 171 -31.31 -95.12 -23.95
CA ASP A 171 -32.47 -95.85 -23.43
C ASP A 171 -32.69 -97.11 -24.29
N ARG A 172 -32.16 -98.23 -23.80
CA ARG A 172 -32.59 -99.57 -24.20
C ARG A 172 -33.54 -100.07 -23.13
N ARG A 173 -34.86 -99.87 -23.31
CA ARG A 173 -35.86 -100.68 -22.62
C ARG A 173 -36.22 -101.90 -23.46
N ARG A 174 -35.67 -103.03 -23.02
CA ARG A 174 -36.32 -104.35 -23.10
C ARG A 174 -37.47 -104.37 -22.09
N GLY A 175 -38.56 -105.04 -22.46
CA GLY A 175 -39.74 -105.28 -21.64
C GLY A 175 -40.90 -105.60 -22.54
#